data_AF-A0A330M5N5-F1
#
_entry.id   AF-A0A330M5N5-F1
#
_cell.length_a   1.000
_cell.length_b   1.000
_cell.length_c   1.000
_cell.angle_alpha   90.00
_cell.angle_beta   90.00
_cell.angle_gamma   90.00
#
_symmetry.space_group_name_H-M   'P 1'
#
loop_
_entity.id
_entity.type
_entity.pdbx_description
1 polymer ?
#
loop_
_entity_poly.entity_id
_entity_poly.type
_entity_poly.pdbx_seq_one_letter_code
_entity_poly.pdbx_strand_id
1 'polypeptide(L)'
;MIFNRKTGVPQALVDGTCVIYWRTATISALGADFLARRDVSKRLVLGTGRFASFMVLAHASIRPISEIPFWSRDSNKAKNIVEAVSLARPDIKIQSVMISKSL
;
A
#
# COMPACT_ATOMS: atom_id res chain seq x y z
N MET A 1 -5.07 -2.56 22.15
CA MET A 1 -6.26 -2.26 22.98
C MET A 1 -6.49 -0.76 22.96
N ILE A 2 -7.74 -0.34 22.88
CA ILE A 2 -8.16 1.06 23.00
C ILE A 2 -8.75 1.23 24.40
N PHE A 3 -8.38 2.30 25.08
CA PHE A 3 -8.84 2.59 26.45
C PHE A 3 -9.51 3.95 26.49
N ASN A 4 -10.51 4.08 27.37
CA ASN A 4 -11.08 5.39 27.67
C ASN A 4 -10.04 6.21 28.47
N ARG A 5 -9.69 7.41 27.98
CA ARG A 5 -8.67 8.26 28.60
C ARG A 5 -9.03 8.71 30.03
N LYS A 6 -10.31 8.89 30.35
CA LYS A 6 -10.77 9.40 31.67
C LYS A 6 -10.91 8.28 32.70
N THR A 7 -11.38 7.10 32.28
CA THR A 7 -11.74 6.02 33.22
C THR A 7 -10.78 4.84 33.21
N GLY A 8 -9.90 4.73 32.21
CA GLY A 8 -8.99 3.59 32.03
C GLY A 8 -9.68 2.30 31.58
N VAL A 9 -11.00 2.31 31.36
CA VAL A 9 -11.77 1.13 30.97
C VAL A 9 -11.40 0.72 29.52
N PRO A 10 -11.09 -0.56 29.26
CA PRO A 10 -10.85 -1.03 27.89
C PRO A 10 -12.13 -0.89 27.05
N GLN A 11 -11.99 -0.35 25.84
CA GLN A 11 -13.09 -0.09 24.91
C GLN A 11 -13.09 -1.05 23.72
N ALA A 12 -11.90 -1.45 23.26
CA ALA A 12 -11.78 -2.38 22.14
C ALA A 12 -10.43 -3.11 22.14
N LEU A 13 -10.43 -4.32 21.58
CA LEU A 13 -9.23 -5.00 21.12
C LEU A 13 -9.19 -4.89 19.60
N VAL A 14 -8.05 -4.46 19.06
CA VAL A 14 -7.85 -4.24 17.61
C VAL A 14 -6.60 -4.99 17.16
N ASP A 15 -6.59 -5.41 15.90
CA ASP A 15 -5.40 -5.99 15.27
C ASP A 15 -4.29 -4.93 15.16
N GLY A 16 -3.28 -5.06 16.02
CA GLY A 16 -2.15 -4.15 16.06
C GLY A 16 -1.31 -4.20 14.78
N THR A 17 -1.19 -5.36 14.13
CA THR A 17 -0.43 -5.52 12.89
C THR A 17 -1.11 -4.76 11.75
N CYS A 18 -2.43 -4.90 11.62
CA CYS A 18 -3.19 -4.15 10.62
C CYS A 18 -3.06 -2.63 10.83
N VAL A 19 -3.15 -2.16 12.09
CA VAL A 19 -2.97 -0.74 12.43
C VAL A 19 -1.56 -0.24 12.07
N ILE A 20 -0.52 -1.02 12.32
CA ILE A 20 0.87 -0.66 11.96
C ILE A 20 1.05 -0.54 10.45
N TYR A 21 0.42 -1.43 9.68
CA TYR A 21 0.49 -1.39 8.22
C TYR A 21 -0.21 -0.16 7.66
N TRP A 22 -1.47 0.07 8.09
CA TRP A 22 -2.22 1.24 7.64
C TRP A 22 -1.58 2.55 8.06
N ARG A 23 -1.16 2.72 9.33
CA ARG A 23 -0.58 3.99 9.77
C ARG A 23 0.67 4.36 8.96
N THR A 24 1.52 3.37 8.66
CA THR A 24 2.75 3.59 7.92
C THR A 24 2.45 3.97 6.47
N ALA A 25 1.52 3.24 5.83
CA ALA A 25 1.11 3.51 4.47
C ALA A 25 0.42 4.88 4.33
N THR A 26 -0.46 5.24 5.26
CA THR A 26 -1.16 6.53 5.26
C THR A 26 -0.22 7.70 5.48
N ILE A 27 0.76 7.59 6.40
CA ILE A 27 1.76 8.65 6.58
C ILE A 27 2.59 8.83 5.31
N SER A 28 2.98 7.74 4.64
CA SER A 28 3.69 7.81 3.37
C SER A 28 2.85 8.45 2.26
N ALA A 29 1.57 8.08 2.16
CA ALA A 29 0.63 8.66 1.21
C ALA A 29 0.49 10.16 1.45
N LEU A 30 0.25 10.56 2.70
CA LEU A 30 0.15 11.97 3.11
C LEU A 30 1.42 12.75 2.75
N GLY A 31 2.61 12.19 3.02
CA GLY A 31 3.88 12.81 2.62
C GLY A 31 3.97 13.00 1.11
N ALA A 32 3.55 12.01 0.32
CA ALA A 32 3.47 12.16 -1.13
C ALA A 32 2.40 13.16 -1.58
N ASP A 33 1.36 13.38 -0.79
CA ASP A 33 0.39 14.44 -1.08
C ASP A 33 1.01 15.83 -0.94
N PHE A 34 1.88 16.04 0.04
CA PHE A 34 2.55 17.34 0.18
C PHE A 34 3.75 17.51 -0.75
N LEU A 35 4.51 16.44 -0.99
CA LEU A 35 5.85 16.55 -1.59
C LEU A 35 5.92 16.07 -3.05
N ALA A 36 5.05 15.16 -3.48
CA ALA A 36 5.10 14.63 -4.83
C ALA A 36 4.30 15.50 -5.81
N ARG A 37 4.76 15.58 -7.06
CA ARG A 37 4.09 16.29 -8.15
C ARG A 37 2.63 15.82 -8.28
N ARG A 38 1.71 16.76 -8.49
CA ARG A 38 0.26 16.51 -8.47
C ARG A 38 -0.22 15.65 -9.65
N ASP A 39 0.38 15.84 -10.83
CA ASP A 39 -0.04 15.18 -12.07
C ASP A 39 0.59 13.80 -12.30
N VAL A 40 0.95 13.10 -11.21
CA VAL A 40 1.57 11.78 -11.28
C VAL A 40 0.48 10.72 -11.25
N SER A 41 0.21 10.12 -12.41
CA SER A 41 -0.74 9.02 -12.58
C SER A 41 -0.11 7.63 -12.46
N LYS A 42 1.23 7.54 -12.49
CA LYS A 42 1.98 6.28 -12.41
C LYS A 42 2.92 6.25 -11.22
N ARG A 43 2.91 5.17 -10.43
CA ARG A 43 3.80 5.01 -9.26
C ARG A 43 4.42 3.62 -9.21
N LEU A 44 5.74 3.55 -9.08
CA LEU A 44 6.46 2.29 -8.89
C LEU A 44 6.46 1.90 -7.42
N VAL A 45 6.04 0.66 -7.12
CA VAL A 45 6.22 0.06 -5.80
C VAL A 45 7.36 -0.95 -5.84
N LEU A 46 8.31 -0.74 -4.93
CA LEU A 46 9.48 -1.60 -4.79
C LEU A 46 9.26 -2.59 -3.65
N GLY A 47 9.32 -3.88 -3.99
CA GLY A 47 9.25 -4.97 -3.03
C GLY A 47 7.84 -5.55 -2.87
N THR A 48 7.81 -6.82 -2.48
CA THR A 48 6.58 -7.64 -2.40
C THR A 48 6.31 -8.14 -0.99
N GLY A 49 6.61 -7.32 0.01
CA GLY A 49 6.24 -7.59 1.40
C GLY A 49 4.75 -7.37 1.63
N ARG A 50 4.24 -7.81 2.79
CA ARG A 50 2.83 -7.59 3.20
C ARG A 50 2.43 -6.11 3.20
N PHE A 51 3.38 -5.18 3.36
CA PHE A 51 3.13 -3.73 3.32
C PHE A 51 2.78 -3.19 1.93
N ALA A 52 3.17 -3.88 0.85
CA ALA A 52 3.08 -3.32 -0.49
C ALA A 52 1.63 -3.04 -0.92
N SER A 53 0.69 -3.94 -0.60
CA SER A 53 -0.73 -3.73 -0.88
C SER A 53 -1.29 -2.51 -0.13
N PHE A 54 -0.94 -2.35 1.16
CA PHE A 54 -1.36 -1.19 1.96
C PHE A 54 -0.80 0.12 1.40
N MET A 55 0.46 0.13 0.97
CA MET A 55 1.07 1.30 0.33
C MET A 55 0.32 1.69 -0.93
N VAL A 56 -0.01 0.73 -1.79
CA VAL A 56 -0.80 0.99 -2.99
C VAL A 56 -2.17 1.56 -2.66
N LEU A 57 -2.91 0.90 -1.77
CA LEU A 57 -4.27 1.31 -1.43
C LEU A 57 -4.30 2.70 -0.78
N ALA A 58 -3.36 3.00 0.11
CA ALA A 58 -3.26 4.32 0.76
C ALA A 58 -2.86 5.42 -0.24
N HIS A 59 -1.92 5.16 -1.14
CA HIS A 59 -1.55 6.16 -2.15
C HIS A 59 -2.65 6.36 -3.19
N ALA A 60 -3.42 5.32 -3.51
CA ALA A 60 -4.54 5.40 -4.43
C ALA A 60 -5.82 6.00 -3.80
N SER A 61 -5.88 6.14 -2.47
CA SER A 61 -7.03 6.78 -1.81
C SER A 61 -6.92 8.31 -1.77
N ILE A 62 -5.70 8.85 -1.83
CA ILE A 62 -5.47 10.30 -1.80
C ILE A 62 -5.44 10.94 -3.19
N ARG A 63 -5.09 10.18 -4.24
CA ARG A 63 -4.94 10.68 -5.61
C ARG A 63 -5.35 9.62 -6.64
N PRO A 64 -5.84 10.03 -7.81
CA PRO A 64 -6.11 9.11 -8.91
C PRO A 64 -4.79 8.54 -9.43
N ILE A 65 -4.58 7.25 -9.23
CA ILE A 65 -3.46 6.49 -9.78
C ILE A 65 -4.04 5.52 -10.80
N SER A 66 -3.56 5.57 -12.04
CA SER A 66 -4.04 4.69 -13.10
C SER A 66 -3.15 3.47 -13.28
N GLU A 67 -1.85 3.57 -12.95
CA GLU A 67 -0.90 2.49 -13.18
C GLU A 67 0.12 2.35 -12.04
N ILE A 68 0.29 1.12 -11.56
CA ILE A 68 1.26 0.79 -10.51
C ILE A 68 2.12 -0.39 -10.96
N PRO A 69 3.29 -0.14 -11.56
CA PRO A 69 4.28 -1.18 -11.74
C PRO A 69 4.79 -1.68 -10.38
N PHE A 70 4.93 -3.00 -10.28
CA PHE A 70 5.48 -3.68 -9.11
C PHE A 70 6.82 -4.29 -9.43
N TRP A 71 7.83 -3.95 -8.64
CA TRP A 71 9.13 -4.60 -8.72
C TRP A 71 9.23 -5.75 -7.72
N SER A 72 9.57 -6.94 -8.21
CA SER A 72 9.78 -8.13 -7.39
C SER A 72 10.91 -9.00 -7.92
N ARG A 73 11.59 -9.68 -6.98
CA ARG A 73 12.49 -10.80 -7.28
C ARG A 73 11.75 -12.15 -7.35
N ASP A 74 10.56 -12.21 -6.77
CA ASP A 74 9.73 -13.40 -6.62
C ASP A 74 8.38 -13.17 -7.32
N SER A 75 8.15 -13.88 -8.42
CA SER A 75 6.96 -13.71 -9.25
C SER A 75 5.69 -14.18 -8.56
N ASN A 76 5.76 -15.16 -7.66
CA ASN A 76 4.59 -15.65 -6.93
C ASN A 76 4.11 -14.61 -5.92
N LYS A 77 5.04 -13.98 -5.19
CA LYS A 77 4.70 -12.89 -4.27
C LYS A 77 4.13 -11.67 -4.99
N ALA A 78 4.63 -11.37 -6.19
CA ALA A 78 4.09 -10.29 -7.01
C ALA A 78 2.64 -10.58 -7.41
N LYS A 79 2.34 -11.80 -7.89
CA LYS A 79 0.97 -12.20 -8.26
C LYS A 79 -0.03 -12.05 -7.12
N ASN A 80 0.32 -12.52 -5.92
CA ASN A 80 -0.57 -12.42 -4.75
C ASN A 80 -0.92 -10.97 -4.42
N ILE A 81 0.02 -10.03 -4.58
CA ILE A 81 -0.23 -8.60 -4.34
C ILE A 81 -1.10 -8.02 -5.45
N VAL A 82 -0.80 -8.34 -6.72
CA VAL A 82 -1.60 -7.90 -7.86
C VAL A 82 -3.05 -8.34 -7.68
N GLU A 83 -3.28 -9.60 -7.32
CA GLU A 83 -4.62 -10.14 -7.07
C GLU A 83 -5.32 -9.43 -5.90
N ALA A 84 -4.65 -9.32 -4.75
CA ALA A 84 -5.24 -8.66 -3.57
C ALA A 84 -5.62 -7.20 -3.82
N VAL A 85 -4.78 -6.46 -4.55
CA VAL A 85 -5.08 -5.06 -4.86
C VAL A 85 -6.14 -4.95 -5.97
N SER A 86 -6.11 -5.81 -6.99
CA SER A 86 -7.11 -5.80 -8.06
C SER A 86 -8.52 -6.08 -7.53
N LEU A 87 -8.64 -6.94 -6.52
CA LEU A 87 -9.91 -7.17 -5.81
C LEU A 87 -10.40 -5.93 -5.05
N ALA A 88 -9.49 -5.19 -4.42
CA ALA A 88 -9.84 -4.01 -3.62
C ALA A 88 -10.04 -2.74 -4.46
N ARG A 89 -9.35 -2.62 -5.60
CA ARG A 89 -9.32 -1.46 -6.50
C ARG A 89 -9.22 -1.91 -7.96
N PRO A 90 -10.33 -2.37 -8.56
CA PRO A 90 -10.36 -2.84 -9.95
C PRO A 90 -10.12 -1.73 -10.99
N ASP A 91 -10.21 -0.47 -10.56
CA ASP A 91 -9.97 0.72 -11.37
C ASP A 91 -8.47 1.01 -11.61
N ILE A 92 -7.58 0.34 -10.89
CA ILE A 92 -6.12 0.56 -10.99
C ILE A 92 -5.49 -0.55 -11.83
N LYS A 93 -4.72 -0.17 -12.86
CA LYS A 93 -3.94 -1.12 -13.64
C LYS A 93 -2.66 -1.49 -12.91
N ILE A 94 -2.51 -2.75 -12.53
CA ILE A 94 -1.35 -3.24 -11.78
C ILE A 94 -0.60 -4.27 -12.62
N GLN A 95 0.71 -4.07 -12.77
CA GLN A 95 1.56 -4.95 -13.56
C GLN A 95 2.85 -5.27 -12.81
N SER A 96 3.26 -6.54 -12.78
CA SER A 96 4.57 -6.91 -12.27
C SER A 96 5.65 -6.68 -13.32
N VAL A 97 6.70 -5.93 -12.97
CA VAL A 97 7.90 -5.73 -13.78
C VAL A 97 9.01 -6.62 -13.22
N MET A 98 9.45 -7.60 -14.01
CA MET A 98 10.61 -8.44 -13.68
C MET A 98 11.87 -7.89 -14.32
N ILE A 99 13.00 -7.94 -13.62
CA ILE A 99 14.31 -7.75 -14.25
C ILE A 99 14.68 -9.05 -14.96
N SER A 100 14.77 -9.01 -16.29
CA SER A 100 15.60 -9.96 -17.04
C SER A 100 17.03 -9.75 -16.56
N LYS A 101 17.68 -10.79 -16.00
CA LYS A 101 19.11 -10.75 -15.69
C LYS A 101 19.86 -10.52 -17.01
N SER A 102 20.22 -9.27 -17.28
CA SER A 102 21.23 -8.88 -18.26
C SER A 102 22.29 -8.10 -17.49
N LEU A 103 23.22 -8.85 -16.93
CA LEU A 103 24.61 -8.50 -16.66
C LEU A 103 25.42 -9.77 -16.93
#